data_AF-A0A1Q3YVE1-F1
#
_entry.id   AF-A0A1Q3YVE1-F1
#
_cell.length_a   1.000
_cell.length_b   1.000
_cell.length_c   1.000
_cell.angle_alpha   90.00
_cell.angle_beta   90.00
_cell.angle_gamma   90.00
#
_symmetry.space_group_name_H-M   'P 1'
#
loop_
_entity.id
_entity.type
_entity.pdbx_description
1 polymer ?
#
loop_
_entity_poly.entity_id
_entity_poly.type
_entity_poly.pdbx_seq_one_letter_code
_entity_poly.pdbx_strand_id
1 'polypeptide(L)'
;MDVLIGLFVMLATPGYLILQVACLFVAWREGWWAAFLAPLLLAVPIAAWCVYALAQDSNLWPLTFILFAPFGCIYLIIVLVLRAVFPASGQPPSGPGAGSVRRLKKIGGGLMDVVTGIF
;
A
#
# COMPACT_ATOMS: atom_id res chain seq x y z
N MET A 1 -10.79 29.31 6.19
CA MET A 1 -10.64 28.12 5.31
C MET A 1 -9.17 27.87 4.98
N ASP A 2 -8.40 28.92 4.76
CA ASP A 2 -6.99 28.88 4.33
C ASP A 2 -6.06 28.18 5.31
N VAL A 3 -6.27 28.39 6.62
CA VAL A 3 -5.49 27.73 7.68
C VAL A 3 -5.67 26.20 7.64
N LEU A 4 -6.89 25.72 7.38
CA LEU A 4 -7.18 24.28 7.30
C LEU A 4 -6.50 23.65 6.08
N ILE A 5 -6.49 24.37 4.95
CA ILE A 5 -5.81 23.93 3.73
C ILE A 5 -4.30 23.86 3.95
N GLY A 6 -3.70 24.90 4.55
CA GLY A 6 -2.28 24.91 4.88
C GLY A 6 -1.89 23.78 5.82
N LEU A 7 -2.67 23.54 6.87
CA LEU A 7 -2.46 22.44 7.81
C LEU A 7 -2.54 21.07 7.12
N PHE A 8 -3.55 20.89 6.25
CA PHE A 8 -3.72 19.65 5.48
C PHE A 8 -2.49 19.39 4.59
N VAL A 9 -2.01 20.40 3.88
CA VAL A 9 -0.83 20.29 3.00
C VAL A 9 0.43 19.97 3.80
N MET A 10 0.64 20.60 4.97
CA MET A 10 1.77 20.29 5.83
C MET A 10 1.71 18.86 6.38
N LEU A 11 0.54 18.41 6.84
CA LEU A 11 0.33 17.05 7.36
C LEU A 11 0.37 15.97 6.28
N ALA A 12 0.09 16.33 5.02
CA ALA A 12 0.20 15.40 3.91
C ALA A 12 1.62 14.86 3.74
N THR A 13 2.64 15.62 4.11
CA THR A 13 4.05 15.19 4.01
C THR A 13 4.37 13.97 4.88
N PRO A 14 4.21 14.02 6.23
CA PRO A 14 4.38 12.83 7.06
C PRO A 14 3.33 11.76 6.72
N GLY A 15 2.10 12.15 6.37
CA GLY A 15 1.06 11.22 5.94
C GLY A 15 1.48 10.38 4.73
N TYR A 16 2.07 11.01 3.71
CA TYR A 16 2.55 10.35 2.51
C TYR A 16 3.65 9.35 2.83
N LEU A 17 4.64 9.74 3.64
CA LEU A 17 5.74 8.84 4.00
C LEU A 17 5.24 7.61 4.77
N ILE A 18 4.35 7.80 5.75
CA ILE A 18 3.75 6.69 6.51
C ILE A 18 2.96 5.78 5.57
N LEU A 19 2.13 6.35 4.72
CA LEU A 19 1.28 5.60 3.79
C LEU A 19 2.12 4.84 2.75
N GLN A 20 3.17 5.47 2.22
CA GLN A 20 4.10 4.86 1.27
C GLN A 20 4.79 3.65 1.88
N VAL A 21 5.30 3.78 3.11
CA VAL A 21 5.93 2.66 3.84
C VAL A 21 4.93 1.55 4.11
N ALA A 22 3.73 1.86 4.63
CA ALA A 22 2.69 0.88 4.89
C ALA A 22 2.26 0.14 3.61
N CYS A 23 2.12 0.86 2.50
CA CYS A 23 1.78 0.29 1.20
C CYS A 23 2.86 -0.67 0.67
N LEU A 24 4.14 -0.35 0.84
CA LEU A 24 5.23 -1.25 0.47
C LEU A 24 5.24 -2.53 1.31
N PHE A 25 4.92 -2.46 2.61
CA PHE A 25 4.74 -3.65 3.45
C PHE A 25 3.59 -4.54 2.98
N VAL A 26 2.48 -3.94 2.57
CA VAL A 26 1.33 -4.68 2.00
C VAL A 26 1.71 -5.27 0.64
N ALA A 27 2.38 -4.50 -0.20
CA ALA A 27 2.86 -4.93 -1.51
C ALA A 27 3.74 -6.17 -1.42
N TRP A 28 4.61 -6.28 -0.41
CA TRP A 28 5.50 -7.43 -0.25
C TRP A 28 4.82 -8.80 -0.33
N ARG A 29 3.56 -8.87 0.07
CA ARG A 29 2.83 -10.13 0.16
C ARG A 29 1.95 -10.39 -1.07
N GLU A 30 1.69 -9.38 -1.88
CA GLU A 30 0.60 -9.36 -2.85
C GLU A 30 1.06 -8.57 -4.08
N GLY A 31 0.99 -9.15 -5.29
CA GLY A 31 1.62 -8.67 -6.55
C GLY A 31 1.29 -7.26 -7.07
N TRP A 32 0.77 -6.36 -6.24
CA TRP A 32 0.45 -4.95 -6.46
C TRP A 32 1.65 -4.00 -6.31
N TRP A 33 2.86 -4.54 -6.14
CA TRP A 33 4.12 -3.81 -6.03
C TRP A 33 4.30 -2.66 -7.00
N ALA A 34 4.05 -2.90 -8.29
CA ALA A 34 4.24 -1.88 -9.32
C ALA A 34 3.37 -0.64 -9.08
N ALA A 35 2.12 -0.83 -8.63
CA ALA A 35 1.22 0.28 -8.34
C ALA A 35 1.69 1.08 -7.12
N PHE A 36 2.13 0.41 -6.05
CA PHE A 36 2.62 1.10 -4.84
C PHE A 36 3.97 1.78 -5.02
N LEU A 37 4.79 1.34 -5.99
CA LEU A 37 6.08 1.96 -6.32
C LEU A 37 5.97 3.20 -7.21
N ALA A 38 4.87 3.37 -7.93
CA ALA A 38 4.68 4.49 -8.86
C ALA A 38 4.93 5.88 -8.25
N PRO A 39 4.34 6.26 -7.10
CA PRO A 39 4.61 7.56 -6.49
C PRO A 39 6.04 7.67 -5.96
N LEU A 40 6.67 6.56 -5.57
CA LEU A 40 8.07 6.56 -5.13
C LEU A 40 9.01 6.99 -6.25
N LEU A 41 8.71 6.59 -7.49
CA LEU A 41 9.52 6.94 -8.67
C LEU A 41 9.59 8.45 -8.92
N LEU A 42 8.54 9.20 -8.54
CA LEU A 42 8.53 10.67 -8.56
C LEU A 42 9.07 11.27 -7.26
N ALA A 43 8.77 10.67 -6.12
CA ALA A 43 9.20 11.18 -4.82
C ALA A 43 10.73 11.17 -4.66
N VAL A 44 11.43 10.17 -5.21
CA VAL A 44 12.89 10.05 -5.13
C VAL A 44 13.62 11.23 -5.81
N PRO A 45 13.39 11.56 -7.09
CA PRO A 45 14.04 12.70 -7.72
C PRO A 45 13.64 14.03 -7.06
N ILE A 46 12.38 14.16 -6.59
CA ILE A 46 11.96 15.35 -5.83
C ILE A 46 12.76 15.46 -4.53
N ALA A 47 12.88 14.37 -3.76
CA ALA A 47 13.65 14.36 -2.53
C ALA A 47 15.14 14.65 -2.77
N ALA A 48 15.72 14.11 -3.86
CA ALA A 48 17.10 14.41 -4.25
C ALA A 48 17.28 15.90 -4.56
N TRP A 49 16.33 16.52 -5.28
CA TRP A 49 16.33 17.95 -5.51
C TRP A 49 16.20 18.75 -4.21
N CYS A 50 15.34 18.32 -3.28
CA CYS A 50 15.20 18.96 -1.97
C CYS A 50 16.52 18.95 -1.18
N VAL A 51 17.25 17.83 -1.19
CA VAL A 51 18.57 17.72 -0.54
C VAL A 51 19.59 18.63 -1.23
N TYR A 52 19.60 18.68 -2.57
CA TYR A 52 20.44 19.60 -3.31
C TYR A 52 20.14 21.07 -2.98
N ALA A 53 18.87 21.45 -2.97
CA ALA A 53 18.43 22.81 -2.65
C ALA A 53 18.78 23.20 -1.20
N LEU A 54 18.68 22.25 -0.26
CA LEU A 54 19.14 22.44 1.12
C LEU A 54 20.65 22.72 1.19
N ALA A 55 21.46 22.01 0.39
CA ALA A 55 22.90 22.25 0.30
C ALA A 55 23.28 23.59 -0.35
N GLN A 56 22.31 24.30 -0.96
CA GLN A 56 22.45 25.64 -1.50
C GLN A 56 21.79 26.70 -0.60
N ASP A 57 21.52 26.37 0.67
CA ASP A 57 20.85 27.24 1.66
C ASP A 57 19.48 27.78 1.19
N SER A 58 18.80 27.05 0.31
CA SER A 58 17.51 27.47 -0.23
C SER A 58 16.40 27.28 0.79
N ASN A 59 15.75 28.35 1.25
CA ASN A 59 14.61 28.26 2.16
C ASN A 59 13.38 27.53 1.57
N LEU A 60 13.34 27.36 0.25
CA LEU A 60 12.25 26.68 -0.46
C LEU A 60 12.52 25.19 -0.65
N TRP A 61 13.62 24.67 -0.08
CA TRP A 61 14.03 23.28 -0.25
C TRP A 61 12.93 22.25 0.02
N PRO A 62 12.02 22.37 1.03
CA PRO A 62 11.03 21.33 1.28
C PRO A 62 9.74 21.55 0.49
N LEU A 63 9.56 22.73 -0.12
CA LEU A 63 8.29 23.17 -0.67
C LEU A 63 7.81 22.24 -1.78
N THR A 64 8.73 21.84 -2.67
CA THR A 64 8.41 20.93 -3.79
C THR A 64 7.88 19.59 -3.29
N PHE A 65 8.48 19.04 -2.23
CA PHE A 65 8.02 17.78 -1.65
C PHE A 65 6.68 17.94 -0.91
N ILE A 66 6.51 19.04 -0.18
CA ILE A 66 5.25 19.37 0.52
C ILE A 66 4.09 19.48 -0.46
N LEU A 67 4.29 20.10 -1.62
CA LEU A 67 3.26 20.23 -2.66
C LEU A 67 2.96 18.90 -3.36
N PHE A 68 3.95 18.02 -3.49
CA PHE A 68 3.77 16.69 -4.07
C PHE A 68 3.00 15.75 -3.13
N ALA A 69 3.30 15.80 -1.83
CA ALA A 69 2.79 14.86 -0.82
C ALA A 69 1.26 14.62 -0.83
N PRO A 70 0.37 15.64 -0.93
CA PRO A 70 -1.07 15.39 -0.98
C PRO A 70 -1.49 14.55 -2.20
N PHE A 71 -0.85 14.75 -3.35
CA PHE A 71 -1.14 13.94 -4.54
C PHE A 71 -0.66 12.50 -4.38
N GLY A 72 0.53 12.30 -3.80
CA GLY A 72 1.04 10.98 -3.46
C GLY A 72 0.12 10.23 -2.49
N CYS A 73 -0.38 10.90 -1.46
CA CYS A 73 -1.38 10.36 -0.53
C CYS A 73 -2.65 9.90 -1.25
N ILE A 74 -3.24 10.79 -2.06
CA ILE A 74 -4.49 10.50 -2.80
C ILE A 74 -4.29 9.28 -3.70
N TYR A 75 -3.18 9.23 -4.45
CA TYR A 75 -2.86 8.12 -5.32
C TYR A 75 -2.80 6.79 -4.54
N LEU A 76 -2.04 6.74 -3.44
CA LEU A 76 -1.90 5.53 -2.64
C LEU A 76 -3.22 5.09 -2.00
N ILE A 77 -4.05 6.03 -1.54
CA ILE A 77 -5.40 5.74 -1.02
C ILE A 77 -6.25 5.10 -2.12
N ILE A 78 -6.24 5.66 -3.34
CA ILE A 78 -6.97 5.10 -4.48
C ILE A 78 -6.49 3.67 -4.79
N VAL A 79 -5.17 3.45 -4.83
CA VAL A 79 -4.60 2.11 -5.06
C VAL A 79 -5.00 1.14 -3.95
N LEU A 80 -4.97 1.55 -2.69
CA LEU A 80 -5.41 0.72 -1.56
C LEU A 80 -6.89 0.31 -1.68
N VAL A 81 -7.76 1.25 -2.05
CA VAL A 81 -9.19 0.99 -2.29
C VAL A 81 -9.38 0.05 -3.47
N LEU A 82 -8.71 0.29 -4.60
CA LEU A 82 -8.78 -0.59 -5.77
C LEU A 82 -8.29 -2.00 -5.44
N ARG A 83 -7.20 -2.14 -4.71
CA ARG A 83 -6.68 -3.43 -4.25
C ARG A 83 -7.66 -4.13 -3.30
N ALA A 84 -8.40 -3.40 -2.47
CA ALA A 84 -9.42 -3.99 -1.60
C ALA A 84 -10.63 -4.53 -2.39
N VAL A 85 -10.97 -3.89 -3.52
CA VAL A 85 -12.06 -4.32 -4.42
C VAL A 85 -11.59 -5.44 -5.37
N PHE A 86 -10.33 -5.39 -5.81
CA PHE A 86 -9.73 -6.31 -6.77
C PHE A 86 -8.50 -6.99 -6.16
N PRO A 87 -8.67 -7.97 -5.25
CA PRO A 87 -7.54 -8.68 -4.67
C PRO A 87 -6.75 -9.46 -5.73
N ALA A 88 -5.44 -9.65 -5.50
CA ALA A 88 -4.61 -10.44 -6.40
C ALA A 88 -5.18 -11.87 -6.52
N SER A 89 -5.14 -12.44 -7.72
CA SER A 89 -5.73 -13.75 -8.09
C SER A 89 -5.23 -14.95 -7.27
N GLY A 90 -4.21 -14.78 -6.42
CA GLY A 90 -3.69 -15.80 -5.50
C GLY A 90 -4.17 -15.71 -4.05
N GLN A 91 -5.02 -14.74 -3.69
CA GLN A 91 -5.48 -14.56 -2.32
C GLN A 91 -6.68 -15.48 -2.03
N PRO A 92 -6.62 -16.36 -1.00
CA PRO A 92 -7.75 -17.22 -0.68
C PRO A 92 -8.97 -16.36 -0.34
N PRO A 93 -10.18 -16.78 -0.73
CA PRO A 93 -11.39 -15.97 -0.55
C PRO A 93 -11.52 -15.57 0.92
N SER A 94 -11.61 -14.27 1.18
CA SER A 94 -11.77 -13.66 2.52
C SER A 94 -13.23 -13.34 2.85
N GLY A 95 -14.17 -13.78 2.01
CA GLY A 95 -15.61 -13.60 2.23
C GLY A 95 -16.20 -14.58 3.26
N PRO A 96 -17.47 -14.37 3.68
CA PRO A 96 -18.14 -15.19 4.72
C PRO A 96 -18.15 -16.71 4.46
N GLY A 97 -17.95 -17.16 3.22
CA GLY A 97 -17.90 -18.57 2.81
C GLY A 97 -16.53 -19.25 2.95
N ALA A 98 -15.47 -18.54 3.35
CA ALA A 98 -14.10 -19.06 3.42
C ALA A 98 -13.93 -20.22 4.42
N GLY A 99 -14.73 -20.21 5.51
CA GLY A 99 -14.73 -21.27 6.52
C GLY A 99 -15.30 -22.59 5.98
N SER A 100 -16.28 -22.53 5.07
CA SER A 100 -16.97 -23.70 4.53
C SER A 100 -16.07 -24.50 3.59
N VAL A 101 -15.32 -23.82 2.71
CA VAL A 101 -14.38 -24.47 1.79
C VAL A 101 -13.24 -25.16 2.54
N ARG A 102 -12.74 -24.52 3.62
CA ARG A 102 -11.66 -25.07 4.45
C ARG A 102 -12.13 -26.29 5.25
N ARG A 103 -13.39 -26.27 5.72
CA ARG A 103 -14.02 -27.40 6.42
C ARG A 103 -14.25 -28.58 5.47
N LEU A 104 -14.72 -28.33 4.24
CA LEU A 104 -14.92 -29.36 3.23
C LEU A 104 -13.61 -30.05 2.81
N LYS A 105 -12.53 -29.28 2.61
CA LYS A 105 -11.22 -29.87 2.27
C LYS A 105 -10.65 -30.72 3.41
N LYS A 106 -10.87 -30.33 4.67
CA LYS A 106 -10.46 -31.10 5.86
C LYS A 106 -11.23 -32.43 5.98
N ILE A 107 -12.53 -32.42 5.67
CA ILE A 107 -13.36 -33.63 5.69
C ILE A 107 -12.94 -34.59 4.56
N GLY A 108 -12.71 -34.07 3.36
CA GLY A 108 -12.27 -34.89 2.22
C GLY A 108 -10.89 -35.54 2.43
N GLY A 109 -9.94 -34.80 3.04
CA GLY A 109 -8.62 -35.34 3.39
C GLY A 109 -8.67 -36.44 4.44
N GLY A 110 -9.45 -36.25 5.51
CA GLY A 110 -9.61 -37.27 6.56
C GLY A 110 -10.30 -38.55 6.09
N LEU A 111 -11.17 -38.46 5.08
CA LEU A 111 -11.80 -39.65 4.48
C LEU A 111 -10.78 -40.48 3.69
N MET A 112 -9.84 -39.83 2.99
CA MET A 112 -8.79 -40.54 2.26
C MET A 112 -7.80 -41.22 3.21
N ASP A 113 -7.41 -40.57 4.30
CA ASP A 113 -6.53 -41.16 5.31
C ASP A 113 -7.13 -42.41 5.96
N VAL A 114 -8.45 -42.42 6.22
CA VAL A 114 -9.17 -43.59 6.75
C VAL A 114 -9.21 -44.74 5.74
N VAL A 115 -9.41 -44.45 4.45
CA VAL A 115 -9.44 -45.48 3.40
C VAL A 115 -8.06 -46.11 3.19
N THR A 116 -6.98 -45.34 3.31
CA THR A 116 -5.60 -45.87 3.21
C THR A 116 -5.10 -46.55 4.49
N GLY A 117 -5.68 -46.26 5.66
CA GLY A 117 -5.29 -46.90 6.93
C GLY A 117 -5.97 -48.24 7.23
N ILE A 118 -6.88 -48.69 6.36
CA ILE A 118 -7.62 -49.96 6.49
C ILE A 118 -7.04 -51.07 5.58
N PHE A 119 -6.02 -50.77 4.76
CA PHE A 119 -5.25 -51.74 3.98
C PHE A 119 -3.82 -51.91 4.49
#